data_AF-A0A2E1AGI2-F1
#
_entry.id   AF-A0A2E1AGI2-F1
#
_cell.length_a   1.000
_cell.length_b   1.000
_cell.length_c   1.000
_cell.angle_alpha   90.00
_cell.angle_beta   90.00
_cell.angle_gamma   90.00
#
_symmetry.space_group_name_H-M   'P 1'
#
loop_
_entity.id
_entity.type
_entity.pdbx_description
1 polymer ?
#
loop_
_entity_poly.entity_id
_entity_poly.type
_entity_poly.pdbx_seq_one_letter_code
_entity_poly.pdbx_strand_id
1 'polypeptide(L)'
;MSKAIIVVDFAYKSPKRKGRGTGHKGLRSTLKYLQYRDNRTEHLAQMQNNERWRDLGLGTHYREIFENCNHLQSKHVLAWTWVVSPAPDLIALVPEKKRSQLVCDLTERVVEDYYTERGFDLPEYSYVLHDRLTTPKEDGEEPIQHLHTHVVLSGTVPSVAERLPVYNNKERGHDALFRQVASRHFAEMLDDNIGPEWRRKREEESEIAPNTNDLEAWFPR
;
A
#
# COMPACT_ATOMS: atom_id res chain seq x y z
N MET A 1 -9.31 -3.11 22.10
CA MET A 1 -8.18 -3.24 21.15
C MET A 1 -7.75 -1.83 20.80
N SER A 2 -6.46 -1.53 20.86
CA SER A 2 -5.94 -0.20 20.53
C SER A 2 -6.22 0.15 19.06
N LYS A 3 -6.48 1.43 18.78
CA LYS A 3 -6.75 1.93 17.43
C LYS A 3 -5.50 1.71 16.56
N ALA A 4 -5.64 0.94 15.48
CA ALA A 4 -4.51 0.58 14.61
C ALA A 4 -3.78 1.83 14.09
N ILE A 5 -2.46 1.87 14.20
CA ILE A 5 -1.65 3.03 13.78
C ILE A 5 -1.41 3.05 12.26
N ILE A 6 -1.55 1.89 11.62
CA ILE A 6 -1.40 1.71 10.18
C ILE A 6 -2.32 0.59 9.71
N VAL A 7 -2.90 0.76 8.53
CA VAL A 7 -3.66 -0.28 7.83
C VAL A 7 -2.83 -0.74 6.64
N VAL A 8 -2.60 -2.04 6.56
CA VAL A 8 -1.98 -2.68 5.40
C VAL A 8 -2.82 -3.86 4.94
N ASP A 9 -2.90 -4.05 3.63
CA ASP A 9 -3.56 -5.19 3.02
C ASP A 9 -2.90 -5.56 1.69
N PHE A 10 -3.04 -6.82 1.30
CA PHE A 10 -2.59 -7.32 0.01
C PHE A 10 -3.70 -8.08 -0.70
N ALA A 11 -3.73 -7.93 -2.02
CA ALA A 11 -4.51 -8.75 -2.93
C ALA A 11 -3.65 -9.15 -4.12
N TYR A 12 -4.12 -10.09 -4.94
CA TYR A 12 -3.44 -10.45 -6.17
C TYR A 12 -4.37 -10.43 -7.37
N LYS A 13 -3.78 -10.24 -8.55
CA LYS A 13 -4.43 -10.50 -9.83
C LYS A 13 -3.98 -11.87 -10.32
N SER A 14 -4.92 -12.77 -10.58
CA SER A 14 -4.64 -14.05 -11.24
C SER A 14 -4.37 -13.81 -12.74
N PRO A 15 -3.46 -14.57 -13.38
CA PRO A 15 -3.29 -14.57 -14.84
C PRO A 15 -4.58 -14.94 -15.58
N LYS A 16 -5.34 -15.87 -15.00
CA LYS A 16 -6.64 -16.29 -15.53
C LYS A 16 -7.73 -15.32 -15.11
N ARG A 17 -8.59 -14.95 -16.04
CA ARG A 17 -9.80 -14.15 -15.77
C ARG A 17 -10.85 -15.05 -15.11
N LYS A 18 -11.28 -14.70 -13.89
CA LYS A 18 -12.34 -15.40 -13.14
C LYS A 18 -13.52 -14.47 -12.77
N GLY A 19 -13.60 -13.29 -13.37
CA GLY A 19 -14.65 -12.31 -13.06
C GLY A 19 -14.29 -10.89 -13.52
N ARG A 20 -15.03 -9.90 -13.00
CA ARG A 20 -14.68 -8.47 -13.16
C ARG A 20 -13.44 -8.17 -12.31
N GLY A 21 -12.53 -7.34 -12.81
CA GLY A 21 -11.36 -6.89 -12.03
C GLY A 21 -10.21 -7.89 -11.86
N THR A 22 -10.23 -9.06 -12.51
CA THR A 22 -9.15 -10.08 -12.51
C THR A 22 -8.55 -10.28 -13.90
N GLY A 23 -7.44 -11.02 -14.02
CA GLY A 23 -6.74 -11.23 -15.30
C GLY A 23 -6.01 -9.99 -15.79
N HIS A 24 -5.42 -10.08 -16.98
CA HIS A 24 -4.68 -8.99 -17.63
C HIS A 24 -5.50 -7.71 -17.77
N LYS A 25 -6.76 -7.83 -18.19
CA LYS A 25 -7.67 -6.66 -18.30
C LYS A 25 -7.90 -6.00 -16.94
N GLY A 26 -8.06 -6.82 -15.88
CA GLY A 26 -8.23 -6.34 -14.51
C GLY A 26 -7.00 -5.57 -14.03
N LEU A 27 -5.81 -6.17 -14.14
CA LEU A 27 -4.56 -5.52 -13.76
C LEU A 27 -4.35 -4.21 -14.53
N ARG A 28 -4.45 -4.24 -15.87
CA ARG A 28 -4.25 -3.05 -16.71
C ARG A 28 -5.22 -1.92 -16.37
N SER A 29 -6.47 -2.26 -16.05
CA SER A 29 -7.46 -1.26 -15.60
C SER A 29 -7.10 -0.66 -14.24
N THR A 30 -6.62 -1.48 -13.29
CA THR A 30 -6.16 -1.01 -11.97
C THR A 30 -4.95 -0.09 -12.13
N LEU A 31 -3.93 -0.48 -12.88
CA LEU A 31 -2.73 0.34 -13.09
C LEU A 31 -3.05 1.67 -13.78
N LYS A 32 -3.93 1.64 -14.79
CA LYS A 32 -4.41 2.86 -15.44
C LYS A 32 -5.18 3.76 -14.48
N TYR A 33 -5.99 3.18 -13.59
CA TYR A 33 -6.71 3.95 -12.57
C TYR A 33 -5.72 4.66 -11.63
N LEU A 34 -4.76 3.92 -11.07
CA LEU A 34 -3.76 4.44 -10.13
C LEU A 34 -2.87 5.53 -10.72
N GLN A 35 -2.55 5.45 -12.01
CA GLN A 35 -1.74 6.44 -12.73
C GLN A 35 -2.43 7.80 -12.86
N TYR A 36 -3.75 7.82 -13.07
CA TYR A 36 -4.47 9.01 -13.55
C TYR A 36 -5.51 9.53 -12.56
N ARG A 37 -5.66 8.91 -11.38
CA ARG A 37 -6.68 9.27 -10.38
C ARG A 37 -6.14 9.13 -8.96
N ASP A 38 -6.46 10.13 -8.14
CA ASP A 38 -6.34 10.07 -6.67
C ASP A 38 -7.61 9.54 -6.01
N ASN A 39 -8.78 9.78 -6.62
CA ASN A 39 -10.04 9.21 -6.16
C ASN A 39 -11.01 8.90 -7.31
N ARG A 40 -12.22 8.41 -7.00
CA ARG A 40 -13.18 7.95 -8.02
C ARG A 40 -13.62 9.08 -8.97
N THR A 41 -13.58 10.33 -8.50
CA THR A 41 -14.13 11.53 -9.14
C THR A 41 -13.05 12.49 -9.65
N GLU A 42 -11.90 12.57 -9.00
CA GLU A 42 -10.81 13.47 -9.33
C GLU A 42 -9.88 12.85 -10.36
N HIS A 43 -9.79 13.53 -11.50
CA HIS A 43 -8.87 13.26 -12.57
C HIS A 43 -7.67 14.20 -12.46
N LEU A 44 -6.47 13.63 -12.44
CA LEU A 44 -5.26 14.43 -12.42
C LEU A 44 -5.00 15.04 -13.80
N ALA A 45 -4.42 16.24 -13.80
CA ALA A 45 -3.93 16.85 -15.02
C ALA A 45 -2.97 15.87 -15.73
N GLN A 46 -3.34 15.49 -16.97
CA GLN A 46 -2.52 14.62 -17.80
C GLN A 46 -1.37 15.43 -18.39
N MET A 47 -0.31 15.65 -17.60
CA MET A 47 0.94 16.20 -18.14
C MET A 47 1.73 15.08 -18.84
N GLN A 48 2.34 15.41 -19.97
CA GLN A 48 2.96 14.46 -20.90
C GLN A 48 4.14 13.63 -20.31
N ASN A 49 4.55 13.89 -19.06
CA ASN A 49 5.68 13.24 -18.38
C ASN A 49 5.34 12.78 -16.93
N ASN A 50 4.10 12.36 -16.65
CA ASN A 50 3.70 11.91 -15.30
C ASN A 50 4.36 10.57 -14.90
N GLU A 51 5.63 10.61 -14.53
CA GLU A 51 6.38 9.61 -13.75
C GLU A 51 5.85 9.57 -12.30
N ARG A 52 4.54 9.36 -12.12
CA ARG A 52 3.94 9.27 -10.77
C ARG A 52 4.35 7.99 -10.05
N TRP A 53 4.69 6.96 -10.80
CA TRP A 53 5.21 5.72 -10.24
C TRP A 53 6.64 5.94 -9.81
N ARG A 54 6.91 5.64 -8.54
CA ARG A 54 8.26 5.38 -8.08
C ARG A 54 8.63 3.97 -8.52
N ASP A 55 9.69 3.86 -9.30
CA ASP A 55 10.14 2.64 -9.95
C ASP A 55 11.28 1.99 -9.17
N LEU A 56 11.05 0.76 -8.71
CA LEU A 56 12.01 -0.09 -8.03
C LEU A 56 12.22 -1.38 -8.86
N GLY A 57 12.29 -1.21 -10.19
CA GLY A 57 12.60 -2.24 -11.18
C GLY A 57 11.40 -2.76 -11.98
N LEU A 58 10.18 -2.30 -11.68
CA LEU A 58 8.96 -2.77 -12.37
C LEU A 58 8.47 -1.79 -13.45
N GLY A 59 8.92 -0.55 -13.45
CA GLY A 59 8.67 0.46 -14.48
C GLY A 59 8.05 1.76 -13.95
N THR A 60 8.09 2.81 -14.78
CA THR A 60 7.64 4.18 -14.42
C THR A 60 6.24 4.52 -14.95
N HIS A 61 5.64 3.63 -15.74
CA HIS A 61 4.35 3.87 -16.39
C HIS A 61 3.46 2.62 -16.42
N TYR A 62 2.14 2.79 -16.33
CA TYR A 62 1.19 1.67 -16.20
C TYR A 62 1.30 0.58 -17.28
N ARG A 63 1.74 0.95 -18.51
CA ARG A 63 1.95 -0.02 -19.61
C ARG A 63 3.18 -0.88 -19.37
N GLU A 64 4.28 -0.24 -18.98
CA GLU A 64 5.54 -0.92 -18.70
C GLU A 64 5.39 -1.84 -17.49
N ILE A 65 4.82 -1.34 -16.39
CA ILE A 65 4.51 -2.12 -15.19
C ILE A 65 3.65 -3.34 -15.52
N PHE A 66 2.65 -3.18 -16.39
CA PHE A 66 1.82 -4.29 -16.84
C PHE A 66 2.62 -5.34 -17.63
N GLU A 67 3.46 -4.93 -18.58
CA GLU A 67 4.27 -5.86 -19.36
C GLU A 67 5.29 -6.60 -18.49
N ASN A 68 5.94 -5.90 -17.56
CA ASN A 68 6.88 -6.50 -16.61
C ASN A 68 6.17 -7.47 -15.66
N CYS A 69 4.99 -7.13 -15.13
CA CYS A 69 4.18 -8.09 -14.37
C CYS A 69 3.82 -9.33 -15.20
N ASN A 70 3.47 -9.16 -16.47
CA ASN A 70 3.15 -10.28 -17.35
C ASN A 70 4.37 -11.16 -17.65
N HIS A 71 5.56 -10.58 -17.76
CA HIS A 71 6.81 -11.31 -17.92
C HIS A 71 7.23 -12.06 -16.64
N LEU A 72 7.04 -11.42 -15.48
CA LEU A 72 7.52 -11.90 -14.17
C LEU A 72 6.43 -12.63 -13.36
N GLN A 73 5.33 -13.03 -14.00
CA GLN A 73 4.22 -13.72 -13.33
C GLN A 73 4.59 -15.15 -12.91
N SER A 74 3.93 -15.64 -11.87
CA SER A 74 3.88 -17.08 -11.59
C SER A 74 2.65 -17.72 -12.24
N LYS A 75 2.54 -19.05 -12.13
CA LYS A 75 1.37 -19.82 -12.56
C LYS A 75 0.04 -19.27 -12.03
N HIS A 76 0.04 -18.66 -10.85
CA HIS A 76 -1.17 -18.24 -10.13
C HIS A 76 -1.25 -16.75 -9.84
N VAL A 77 -0.14 -16.02 -9.92
CA VAL A 77 -0.09 -14.59 -9.60
C VAL A 77 0.50 -13.84 -10.79
N LEU A 78 -0.31 -12.99 -11.41
CA LEU A 78 0.10 -12.02 -12.42
C LEU A 78 0.79 -10.82 -11.77
N ALA A 79 0.20 -10.31 -10.68
CA ALA A 79 0.78 -9.25 -9.87
C ALA A 79 0.19 -9.29 -8.46
N TRP A 80 0.99 -8.92 -7.47
CA TRP A 80 0.49 -8.52 -6.17
C TRP A 80 0.16 -7.02 -6.19
N THR A 81 -0.90 -6.65 -5.47
CA THR A 81 -1.32 -5.26 -5.26
C THR A 81 -1.48 -5.04 -3.77
N TRP A 82 -0.63 -4.21 -3.18
CA TRP A 82 -0.67 -3.89 -1.75
C TRP A 82 -1.12 -2.46 -1.51
N VAL A 83 -1.59 -2.22 -0.29
CA VAL A 83 -1.88 -0.89 0.25
C VAL A 83 -1.08 -0.72 1.54
N VAL A 84 -0.41 0.42 1.68
CA VAL A 84 0.20 0.89 2.94
C VAL A 84 -0.44 2.22 3.28
N SER A 85 -1.19 2.26 4.38
CA SER A 85 -2.07 3.38 4.74
C SER A 85 -1.87 3.73 6.22
N PRO A 86 -0.87 4.58 6.54
CA PRO A 86 -0.68 5.08 7.90
C PRO A 86 -1.90 5.88 8.37
N ALA A 87 -2.14 5.90 9.68
CA ALA A 87 -3.31 6.59 10.21
C ALA A 87 -3.22 8.12 9.95
N PRO A 88 -4.24 8.73 9.33
CA PRO A 88 -4.22 10.14 8.94
C PRO A 88 -3.95 11.12 10.09
N ASP A 89 -4.50 10.83 11.26
CA ASP A 89 -4.33 11.62 12.48
C ASP A 89 -2.89 11.60 13.00
N LEU A 90 -2.21 10.44 12.94
CA LEU A 90 -0.79 10.35 13.29
C LEU A 90 0.11 11.03 12.25
N ILE A 91 -0.23 10.93 10.97
CA ILE A 91 0.47 11.66 9.90
C ILE A 91 0.29 13.18 10.06
N ALA A 92 -0.87 13.65 10.53
CA ALA A 92 -1.10 15.06 10.78
C ALA A 92 -0.16 15.66 11.84
N LEU A 93 0.33 14.84 12.79
CA LEU A 93 1.32 15.25 13.79
C LEU A 93 2.71 15.50 13.20
N VAL A 94 3.03 14.87 12.07
CA VAL A 94 4.32 15.03 11.38
C VAL A 94 4.32 16.38 10.64
N PRO A 95 5.46 17.12 10.65
CA PRO A 95 5.58 18.36 9.87
C PRO A 95 5.21 18.14 8.40
N GLU A 96 4.32 18.98 7.85
CA GLU A 96 3.72 18.80 6.52
C GLU A 96 4.75 18.51 5.42
N LYS A 97 5.85 19.24 5.41
CA LYS A 97 6.95 19.09 4.45
C LYS A 97 7.63 17.72 4.47
N LYS A 98 7.48 16.94 5.55
CA LYS A 98 8.08 15.60 5.71
C LYS A 98 7.10 14.46 5.44
N ARG A 99 5.79 14.71 5.43
CA ARG A 99 4.76 13.66 5.42
C ARG A 99 4.87 12.74 4.21
N SER A 100 4.93 13.31 3.00
CA SER A 100 5.00 12.53 1.76
C SER A 100 6.24 11.65 1.69
N GLN A 101 7.41 12.19 2.08
CA GLN A 101 8.65 11.41 2.11
C GLN A 101 8.59 10.31 3.17
N LEU A 102 8.07 10.61 4.37
CA LEU A 102 7.90 9.62 5.42
C LEU A 102 7.05 8.43 4.96
N VAL A 103 5.93 8.67 4.28
CA VAL A 103 5.07 7.57 3.80
C VAL A 103 5.77 6.74 2.72
N CYS A 104 6.53 7.39 1.82
CA CYS A 104 7.32 6.66 0.84
C CYS A 104 8.41 5.79 1.47
N ASP A 105 9.20 6.35 2.40
CA ASP A 105 10.25 5.62 3.12
C ASP A 105 9.67 4.47 3.94
N LEU A 106 8.51 4.69 4.57
CA LEU A 106 7.76 3.66 5.28
C LEU A 106 7.37 2.52 4.33
N THR A 107 6.82 2.84 3.16
CA THR A 107 6.41 1.84 2.16
C THR A 107 7.59 1.00 1.68
N GLU A 108 8.73 1.62 1.37
CA GLU A 108 9.93 0.91 0.91
C GLU A 108 10.45 -0.06 2.00
N ARG A 109 10.63 0.43 3.24
CA ARG A 109 11.06 -0.42 4.38
C ARG A 109 10.09 -1.57 4.63
N VAL A 110 8.79 -1.31 4.54
CA VAL A 110 7.76 -2.33 4.74
C VAL A 110 7.81 -3.43 3.68
N VAL A 111 8.07 -3.08 2.42
CA VAL A 111 8.23 -4.07 1.35
C VAL A 111 9.52 -4.87 1.57
N GLU A 112 10.64 -4.20 1.83
CA GLU A 112 11.94 -4.82 2.02
C GLU A 112 11.96 -5.80 3.20
N ASP A 113 11.55 -5.36 4.40
CA ASP A 113 11.56 -6.19 5.60
C ASP A 113 10.55 -7.33 5.48
N TYR A 114 9.39 -7.13 4.84
CA TYR A 114 8.43 -8.22 4.64
C TYR A 114 9.00 -9.37 3.82
N TYR A 115 9.69 -9.09 2.71
CA TYR A 115 10.32 -10.14 1.90
C TYR A 115 11.52 -10.75 2.61
N THR A 116 12.34 -9.94 3.28
CA THR A 116 13.49 -10.39 4.06
C THR A 116 13.06 -11.34 5.18
N GLU A 117 12.06 -10.98 5.98
CA GLU A 117 11.53 -11.83 7.06
C GLU A 117 10.85 -13.11 6.53
N ARG A 118 10.39 -13.08 5.27
CA ARG A 118 9.86 -14.26 4.56
C ARG A 118 10.95 -15.13 3.92
N GLY A 119 12.22 -14.73 3.99
CA GLY A 119 13.36 -15.45 3.43
C GLY A 119 13.44 -15.37 1.90
N PHE A 120 12.97 -14.27 1.31
CA PHE A 120 13.03 -14.02 -0.12
C PHE A 120 13.87 -12.80 -0.44
N ASP A 121 14.47 -12.79 -1.63
CA ASP A 121 15.00 -11.58 -2.23
C ASP A 121 13.86 -10.61 -2.59
N LEU A 122 14.21 -9.32 -2.67
CA LEU A 122 13.27 -8.26 -3.03
C LEU A 122 12.82 -8.42 -4.49
N PRO A 123 11.50 -8.55 -4.78
CA PRO A 123 11.02 -8.50 -6.15
C PRO A 123 11.11 -7.08 -6.72
N GLU A 124 11.02 -6.98 -8.03
CA GLU A 124 10.73 -5.73 -8.71
C GLU A 124 9.33 -5.25 -8.34
N TYR A 125 9.24 -3.98 -7.95
CA TYR A 125 7.97 -3.33 -7.67
C TYR A 125 7.96 -1.88 -8.15
N SER A 126 6.76 -1.33 -8.27
CA SER A 126 6.56 0.11 -8.42
C SER A 126 5.40 0.52 -7.53
N TYR A 127 5.39 1.76 -7.07
CA TYR A 127 4.27 2.26 -6.26
C TYR A 127 3.92 3.70 -6.60
N VAL A 128 2.68 4.08 -6.25
CA VAL A 128 2.23 5.47 -6.27
C VAL A 128 1.86 5.89 -4.86
N LEU A 129 2.29 7.08 -4.46
CA LEU A 129 1.72 7.79 -3.30
C LEU A 129 0.46 8.51 -3.75
N HIS A 130 -0.65 8.28 -3.06
CA HIS A 130 -1.92 8.99 -3.21
C HIS A 130 -2.10 9.96 -2.04
N ASP A 131 -2.62 11.13 -2.37
CA ASP A 131 -2.96 12.18 -1.41
C ASP A 131 -4.42 12.54 -1.61
N ARG A 132 -5.24 12.14 -0.65
CA ARG A 132 -6.68 12.41 -0.62
C ARG A 132 -7.05 12.97 0.74
N LEU A 133 -8.24 13.51 0.84
CA LEU A 133 -8.84 13.82 2.14
C LEU A 133 -9.58 12.58 2.69
N THR A 134 -9.63 12.48 4.02
CA THR A 134 -10.55 11.56 4.69
C THR A 134 -12.00 11.93 4.35
N THR A 135 -12.89 10.95 4.44
CA THR A 135 -14.33 11.22 4.38
C THR A 135 -14.80 11.45 5.83
N PRO A 136 -15.31 12.65 6.17
CA PRO A 136 -15.87 12.92 7.50
C PRO A 136 -16.90 11.86 7.88
N LYS A 137 -16.83 11.32 9.10
CA LYS A 137 -17.76 10.30 9.59
C LYS A 137 -18.99 10.91 10.26
N GLU A 138 -18.82 12.10 10.80
CA GLU A 138 -19.87 12.87 11.49
C GLU A 138 -19.91 14.31 10.98
N ASP A 139 -21.09 14.95 11.10
CA ASP A 139 -21.28 16.34 10.72
C ASP A 139 -20.40 17.25 11.59
N GLY A 140 -19.49 18.00 10.96
CA GLY A 140 -18.57 18.93 11.62
C GLY A 140 -17.14 18.41 11.81
N GLU A 141 -16.84 17.16 11.43
CA GLU A 141 -15.45 16.72 11.30
C GLU A 141 -14.79 17.33 10.07
N GLU A 142 -13.65 17.99 10.26
CA GLU A 142 -12.86 18.51 9.15
C GLU A 142 -12.12 17.36 8.44
N PRO A 143 -12.19 17.28 7.10
CA PRO A 143 -11.39 16.33 6.34
C PRO A 143 -9.91 16.56 6.60
N ILE A 144 -9.18 15.49 6.93
CA ILE A 144 -7.74 15.54 7.14
C ILE A 144 -7.00 14.83 5.99
N GLN A 145 -5.76 15.24 5.75
CA GLN A 145 -4.90 14.63 4.74
C GLN A 145 -4.72 13.14 5.00
N HIS A 146 -4.92 12.33 3.97
CA HIS A 146 -4.81 10.87 4.00
C HIS A 146 -3.87 10.38 2.92
N LEU A 147 -2.59 10.35 3.30
CA LEU A 147 -1.52 9.76 2.49
C LEU A 147 -1.56 8.23 2.57
N HIS A 148 -1.46 7.57 1.43
CA HIS A 148 -1.34 6.12 1.34
C HIS A 148 -0.66 5.72 0.04
N THR A 149 -0.03 4.56 -0.01
CA THR A 149 0.59 4.04 -1.24
C THR A 149 -0.12 2.81 -1.76
N HIS A 150 -0.24 2.74 -3.09
CA HIS A 150 -0.55 1.51 -3.81
C HIS A 150 0.73 0.92 -4.39
N VAL A 151 1.11 -0.26 -3.91
CA VAL A 151 2.32 -0.98 -4.35
C VAL A 151 1.90 -2.09 -5.31
N VAL A 152 2.61 -2.23 -6.42
CA VAL A 152 2.44 -3.31 -7.39
C VAL A 152 3.73 -4.09 -7.45
N LEU A 153 3.65 -5.40 -7.24
CA LEU A 153 4.81 -6.28 -7.25
C LEU A 153 4.61 -7.41 -8.26
N SER A 154 5.73 -7.88 -8.81
CA SER A 154 5.73 -9.05 -9.69
C SER A 154 5.24 -10.32 -8.97
N GLY A 155 4.82 -11.33 -9.75
CA GLY A 155 4.31 -12.59 -9.21
C GLY A 155 5.38 -13.58 -8.74
N THR A 156 6.65 -13.23 -8.94
CA THR A 156 7.84 -14.03 -8.63
C THR A 156 8.94 -13.14 -8.07
N VAL A 157 9.86 -13.70 -7.29
CA VAL A 157 11.07 -13.03 -6.81
C VAL A 157 12.31 -13.56 -7.52
N PRO A 158 13.39 -12.79 -7.64
CA PRO A 158 14.68 -13.32 -8.09
C PRO A 158 15.21 -14.39 -7.12
N SER A 159 16.05 -15.29 -7.64
CA SER A 159 16.88 -16.20 -6.84
C SER A 159 18.11 -16.63 -7.67
N VAL A 160 19.07 -17.31 -7.04
CA VAL A 160 20.35 -17.73 -7.66
C VAL A 160 20.15 -18.63 -8.89
N ALA A 161 19.17 -19.53 -8.86
CA ALA A 161 18.97 -20.50 -9.94
C ALA A 161 17.87 -20.07 -10.93
N GLU A 162 16.69 -19.78 -10.39
CA GLU A 162 15.49 -19.43 -11.16
C GLU A 162 14.51 -18.61 -10.31
N ARG A 163 13.61 -17.86 -10.94
CA ARG A 163 12.67 -17.01 -10.20
C ARG A 163 11.67 -17.85 -9.41
N LEU A 164 11.42 -17.48 -8.15
CA LEU A 164 10.56 -18.24 -7.25
C LEU A 164 9.15 -17.61 -7.16
N PRO A 165 8.08 -18.39 -7.21
CA PRO A 165 6.73 -17.86 -6.99
C PRO A 165 6.52 -17.50 -5.51
N VAL A 166 5.96 -16.32 -5.25
CA VAL A 166 5.62 -15.89 -3.88
C VAL A 166 4.10 -15.84 -3.69
N TYR A 167 3.64 -16.54 -2.65
CA TYR A 167 2.24 -16.60 -2.26
C TYR A 167 2.01 -16.02 -0.87
N ASN A 168 1.08 -15.06 -0.78
CA ASN A 168 0.59 -14.53 0.48
C ASN A 168 -0.73 -15.21 0.86
N ASN A 169 -0.79 -15.78 2.08
CA ASN A 169 -1.92 -16.55 2.57
C ASN A 169 -2.18 -16.16 4.04
N LYS A 170 -3.41 -15.70 4.32
CA LYS A 170 -3.85 -15.30 5.66
C LYS A 170 -3.81 -16.46 6.65
N GLU A 171 -4.13 -17.68 6.22
CA GLU A 171 -4.06 -18.89 7.07
C GLU A 171 -2.63 -19.24 7.49
N ARG A 172 -1.62 -18.73 6.78
CA ARG A 172 -0.20 -18.87 7.13
C ARG A 172 0.34 -17.68 7.91
N GLY A 173 -0.52 -16.77 8.37
CA GLY A 173 -0.13 -15.59 9.15
C GLY A 173 0.59 -14.52 8.33
N HIS A 174 0.56 -14.59 7.00
CA HIS A 174 1.27 -13.64 6.15
C HIS A 174 0.70 -12.21 6.24
N ASP A 175 -0.58 -12.05 6.58
CA ASP A 175 -1.18 -10.75 6.87
C ASP A 175 -0.84 -10.24 8.26
N ALA A 176 -0.74 -11.13 9.25
CA ALA A 176 -0.27 -10.77 10.60
C ALA A 176 1.17 -10.26 10.55
N LEU A 177 2.06 -10.98 9.85
CA LEU A 177 3.44 -10.55 9.60
C LEU A 177 3.48 -9.19 8.90
N PHE A 178 2.66 -9.00 7.86
CA PHE A 178 2.63 -7.74 7.12
C PHE A 178 2.24 -6.56 8.01
N ARG A 179 1.21 -6.75 8.85
CA ARG A 179 0.80 -5.73 9.84
C ARG A 179 1.87 -5.49 10.89
N GLN A 180 2.57 -6.53 11.33
CA GLN A 180 3.63 -6.41 12.33
C GLN A 180 4.80 -5.58 11.80
N VAL A 181 5.32 -5.91 10.62
CA VAL A 181 6.39 -5.17 9.94
C VAL A 181 5.99 -3.70 9.75
N ALA A 182 4.78 -3.47 9.22
CA ALA A 182 4.27 -2.12 9.00
C ALA A 182 4.11 -1.32 10.29
N SER A 183 3.58 -1.93 11.34
CA SER A 183 3.38 -1.26 12.63
C SER A 183 4.71 -0.95 13.32
N ARG A 184 5.68 -1.87 13.24
CA ARG A 184 7.03 -1.69 13.79
C ARG A 184 7.71 -0.47 13.16
N HIS A 185 7.81 -0.44 11.83
CA HIS A 185 8.45 0.68 11.14
C HIS A 185 7.72 2.00 11.33
N PHE A 186 6.37 2.01 11.26
CA PHE A 186 5.66 3.26 11.42
C PHE A 186 5.82 3.82 12.84
N ALA A 187 5.80 2.97 13.86
CA ALA A 187 6.03 3.40 15.24
C ALA A 187 7.44 3.96 15.45
N GLU A 188 8.47 3.29 14.94
CA GLU A 188 9.87 3.77 14.98
C GLU A 188 10.01 5.13 14.27
N MET A 189 9.44 5.27 13.08
CA MET A 189 9.52 6.52 12.31
C MET A 189 8.75 7.67 12.96
N LEU A 190 7.64 7.39 13.67
CA LEU A 190 6.93 8.40 14.46
C LEU A 190 7.78 8.82 15.67
N ASP A 191 8.37 7.88 16.40
CA ASP A 191 9.25 8.19 17.52
C ASP A 191 10.42 9.11 17.07
N ASP A 192 11.02 8.84 15.90
CA ASP A 192 12.10 9.64 15.34
C ASP A 192 11.66 11.06 14.90
N ASN A 193 10.43 11.21 14.39
CA ASN A 193 9.99 12.48 13.79
C ASN A 193 9.26 13.41 14.76
N ILE A 194 8.50 12.85 15.71
CA ILE A 194 7.62 13.61 16.61
C ILE A 194 7.79 13.22 18.08
N GLY A 195 8.68 12.29 18.41
CA GLY A 195 8.93 11.80 19.77
C GLY A 195 7.85 10.83 20.27
N PRO A 196 8.12 10.04 21.32
CA PRO A 196 7.26 8.91 21.73
C PRO A 196 5.90 9.30 22.34
N GLU A 197 5.65 10.59 22.58
CA GLU A 197 4.41 11.08 23.22
C GLU A 197 3.14 10.80 22.39
N TRP A 198 3.27 10.57 21.08
CA TRP A 198 2.12 10.17 20.23
C TRP A 198 1.48 8.86 20.71
N ARG A 199 2.25 7.98 21.35
CA ARG A 199 1.79 6.67 21.84
C ARG A 199 0.73 6.84 22.92
N ARG A 200 0.93 7.78 23.85
CA ARG A 200 -0.03 8.08 24.93
C ARG A 200 -1.35 8.59 24.38
N LYS A 201 -1.29 9.51 23.43
CA LYS A 201 -2.50 10.02 22.73
C LYS A 201 -3.27 8.89 22.04
N ARG A 202 -2.56 7.93 21.46
CA ARG A 202 -3.18 6.78 20.77
C ARG A 202 -3.83 5.79 21.72
N GLU A 203 -3.24 5.58 22.88
CA GLU A 203 -3.80 4.75 23.95
C GLU A 203 -5.07 5.39 24.51
N GLU A 204 -5.03 6.67 24.84
CA GLU A 204 -6.16 7.46 25.35
C GLU A 204 -7.37 7.46 24.38
N GLU A 205 -7.14 7.65 23.07
CA GLU A 205 -8.20 7.57 22.07
C GLU A 205 -8.84 6.17 21.97
N SER A 206 -8.06 5.12 22.21
CA SER A 206 -8.55 3.75 22.07
C SER A 206 -9.45 3.28 23.20
N GLU A 207 -9.41 3.96 24.35
CA GLU A 207 -10.31 3.74 25.47
C GLU A 207 -11.70 4.35 25.23
N ILE A 208 -11.84 5.25 24.25
CA ILE A 208 -13.04 6.09 24.07
C ILE A 208 -14.07 5.51 23.06
N ALA A 209 -13.72 4.66 22.07
CA ALA A 209 -14.72 3.91 21.27
C ALA A 209 -14.14 2.80 20.35
N PRO A 210 -14.85 1.65 20.16
CA PRO A 210 -14.69 0.80 18.98
C PRO A 210 -15.88 0.99 18.02
N ASN A 211 -15.64 1.47 16.80
CA ASN A 211 -16.61 1.28 15.72
C ASN A 211 -15.92 0.79 14.44
N THR A 212 -16.08 -0.50 14.20
CA THR A 212 -15.48 -1.30 13.14
C THR A 212 -16.30 -1.19 11.86
N ASN A 213 -15.96 -0.29 10.93
CA ASN A 213 -16.56 -0.36 9.59
C ASN A 213 -15.72 0.19 8.42
N ASP A 214 -14.41 0.40 8.62
CA ASP A 214 -13.57 1.12 7.64
C ASP A 214 -12.99 0.25 6.51
N LEU A 215 -13.28 -1.05 6.44
CA LEU A 215 -12.66 -1.94 5.45
C LEU A 215 -13.48 -2.09 4.15
N GLU A 216 -14.81 -1.99 4.20
CA GLU A 216 -15.66 -2.19 3.01
C GLU A 216 -15.62 -1.02 2.01
N ALA A 217 -15.38 0.20 2.50
CA ALA A 217 -15.28 1.39 1.63
C ALA A 217 -14.05 1.35 0.69
N TRP A 218 -13.02 0.58 1.06
CA TRP A 218 -11.75 0.52 0.35
C TRP A 218 -11.65 -0.66 -0.62
N PHE A 219 -12.44 -1.71 -0.40
CA PHE A 219 -12.40 -2.94 -1.18
C PHE A 219 -13.82 -3.44 -1.50
N PRO A 220 -14.57 -2.80 -2.41
CA PRO A 220 -15.82 -3.37 -2.89
C PRO A 220 -15.52 -4.72 -3.55
N ARG A 221 -16.07 -5.80 -2.98
CA ARG A 221 -15.95 -7.18 -3.47
C ARG A 221 -16.52 -7.33 -4.88
#